data_AF-A0A838UL15-F1
#
_entry.id   AF-A0A838UL15-F1
#
_cell.length_a   1.000
_cell.length_b   1.000
_cell.length_c   1.000
_cell.angle_alpha   90.00
_cell.angle_beta   90.00
_cell.angle_gamma   90.00
#
_symmetry.space_group_name_H-M   'P 1'
#
loop_
_entity.id
_entity.type
_entity.pdbx_description
1 polymer ?
#
loop_
_entity_poly.entity_id
_entity_poly.type
_entity_poly.pdbx_seq_one_letter_code
_entity_poly.pdbx_strand_id
1 'polypeptide(L)'
;MRPQSLFPLFAPITGLKGVGARFAPLLEHVAGPRVRDVLFLSPQSVVRRRPAKVAELVEGEVQTLIVTIESHQKPARPNLPWKILAADDTGFITLAFFKGHGPHLERQNPKGAARVVSGKVERDRYAMVLQMAHPDYLLPVEMAAEVPKIEAIYPATAG
;
A
#
# COMPACT_ATOMS: atom_id res chain seq x y z
N MET A 1 9.96 24.95 -35.68
CA MET A 1 9.17 25.60 -34.62
C MET A 1 8.43 24.51 -33.84
N ARG A 2 8.28 24.60 -32.50
CA ARG A 2 7.59 23.56 -31.71
C ARG A 2 6.06 23.71 -31.85
N PRO A 3 5.29 22.63 -32.07
CA PRO A 3 3.83 22.69 -32.04
C PRO A 3 3.29 23.21 -30.71
N GLN A 4 2.28 24.08 -30.74
CA GLN A 4 1.67 24.69 -29.55
C GLN A 4 1.07 23.65 -28.60
N SER A 5 0.60 22.52 -29.13
CA SER A 5 0.09 21.39 -28.34
C SER A 5 1.11 20.81 -27.34
N LEU A 6 2.41 21.01 -27.60
CA LEU A 6 3.47 20.51 -26.73
C LEU A 6 3.90 21.52 -25.65
N PHE A 7 3.44 22.77 -25.68
CA PHE A 7 3.88 23.80 -24.74
C PHE A 7 3.67 23.42 -23.27
N PRO A 8 2.55 22.78 -22.86
CA PRO A 8 2.36 22.35 -21.47
C PRO A 8 3.44 21.40 -20.95
N LEU A 9 4.04 20.57 -21.81
CA LEU A 9 5.11 19.62 -21.43
C LEU A 9 6.41 20.34 -21.03
N PHE A 10 6.59 21.58 -21.46
CA PHE A 10 7.78 22.38 -21.16
C PHE A 10 7.53 23.44 -20.09
N ALA A 11 6.32 23.50 -19.53
CA ALA A 11 5.99 24.36 -18.41
C ALA A 11 6.73 23.89 -17.13
N PRO A 12 6.96 24.80 -16.16
CA PRO A 12 7.49 24.44 -14.85
C PRO A 12 6.61 23.44 -14.10
N ILE A 13 7.21 22.54 -13.33
CA ILE A 13 6.48 21.55 -12.49
C ILE A 13 5.56 22.20 -11.45
N THR A 14 5.81 23.44 -11.04
CA THR A 14 4.96 24.19 -10.10
C THR A 14 3.56 24.48 -10.64
N GLY A 15 3.35 24.33 -11.95
CA GLY A 15 2.03 24.37 -12.57
C GLY A 15 1.19 23.09 -12.37
N LEU A 16 1.79 22.00 -11.88
CA LEU A 16 1.08 20.75 -11.59
C LEU A 16 0.26 20.87 -10.31
N LYS A 17 -0.97 20.35 -10.34
CA LYS A 17 -1.83 20.27 -9.16
C LYS A 17 -1.13 19.48 -8.06
N GLY A 18 -1.02 20.08 -6.87
CA GLY A 18 -0.37 19.46 -5.71
C GLY A 18 1.14 19.72 -5.57
N VAL A 19 1.79 20.31 -6.58
CA VAL A 19 3.22 20.64 -6.55
C VAL A 19 3.42 22.09 -6.10
N GLY A 20 3.31 22.30 -4.78
CA GLY A 20 3.58 23.61 -4.14
C GLY A 20 5.06 23.82 -3.78
N ALA A 21 5.37 24.94 -3.13
CA ALA A 21 6.73 25.33 -2.75
C ALA A 21 7.49 24.27 -1.93
N ARG A 22 6.78 23.46 -1.14
CA ARG A 22 7.37 22.35 -0.37
C ARG A 22 7.80 21.18 -1.25
N PHE A 23 6.98 20.80 -2.24
CA PHE A 23 7.21 19.60 -3.05
C PHE A 23 8.01 19.87 -4.32
N ALA A 24 7.96 21.09 -4.86
CA ALA A 24 8.71 21.48 -6.05
C ALA A 24 10.21 21.14 -5.98
N PRO A 25 10.97 21.51 -4.93
CA PRO A 25 12.40 21.18 -4.89
C PRO A 25 12.68 19.67 -4.81
N LEU A 26 11.80 18.91 -4.14
CA LEU A 26 11.90 17.45 -4.04
C LEU A 26 11.64 16.78 -5.39
N LEU A 27 10.59 17.22 -6.09
CA LEU A 27 10.21 16.69 -7.39
C LEU A 27 11.23 17.08 -8.48
N GLU A 28 11.77 18.30 -8.41
CA GLU A 28 12.85 18.75 -9.29
C GLU A 28 14.12 17.93 -9.08
N HIS A 29 14.45 17.58 -7.83
CA HIS A 29 15.60 16.74 -7.52
C HIS A 29 15.49 15.33 -8.12
N VAL A 30 14.30 14.72 -8.08
CA VAL A 30 14.10 13.33 -8.53
C VAL A 30 13.79 13.20 -10.02
N ALA A 31 13.06 14.17 -10.61
CA ALA A 31 12.57 14.10 -11.98
C ALA A 31 13.19 15.17 -12.87
N GLY A 32 13.19 16.42 -12.41
CA GLY A 32 13.59 17.61 -13.16
C GLY A 32 12.55 18.73 -13.09
N PRO A 33 12.87 19.93 -13.60
CA PRO A 33 12.08 21.14 -13.39
C PRO A 33 10.85 21.28 -14.29
N ARG A 34 10.69 20.44 -15.32
CA ARG A 34 9.58 20.55 -16.29
C ARG A 34 8.57 19.41 -16.18
N VAL A 35 7.34 19.67 -16.61
CA VAL A 35 6.25 18.67 -16.64
C VAL A 35 6.66 17.39 -17.37
N ARG A 36 7.35 17.51 -18.53
CA ARG A 36 7.84 16.33 -19.26
C ARG A 36 8.84 15.49 -18.44
N ASP A 37 9.62 16.11 -17.58
CA ASP A 37 10.68 15.43 -16.85
C ASP A 37 10.03 14.49 -15.81
N VAL A 38 8.92 14.93 -15.20
CA VAL A 38 8.04 14.09 -14.36
C VAL A 38 7.33 13.01 -15.18
N LEU A 39 6.80 13.35 -16.36
CA LEU A 39 6.11 12.39 -17.24
C LEU A 39 7.02 11.24 -17.68
N PHE A 40 8.31 11.51 -17.87
CA PHE A 40 9.30 10.53 -18.29
C PHE A 40 10.16 9.99 -17.14
N LEU A 41 9.84 10.33 -15.88
CA LEU A 41 10.46 9.70 -14.73
C LEU A 41 10.11 8.21 -14.78
N SER A 42 11.13 7.36 -14.85
CA SER A 42 10.90 5.91 -14.87
C SER A 42 10.68 5.39 -13.44
N PRO A 43 9.81 4.40 -13.24
CA PRO A 43 9.67 3.77 -11.93
C PRO A 43 10.96 3.01 -11.57
N GLN A 44 11.31 3.03 -10.29
CA GLN A 44 12.44 2.26 -9.76
C GLN A 44 12.09 0.77 -9.59
N SER A 45 10.81 0.45 -9.38
CA SER A 45 10.33 -0.92 -9.30
C SER A 45 8.84 -0.99 -9.62
N VAL A 46 8.35 -2.22 -9.79
CA VAL A 46 6.94 -2.50 -10.02
C VAL A 46 6.50 -3.57 -9.04
N VAL A 47 5.40 -3.32 -8.32
CA VAL A 47 4.77 -4.32 -7.48
C VAL A 47 3.67 -5.00 -8.27
N ARG A 48 3.75 -6.32 -8.39
CA ARG A 48 2.70 -7.16 -8.99
C ARG A 48 1.94 -7.86 -7.89
N ARG A 49 0.65 -7.52 -7.76
CA ARG A 49 -0.27 -8.07 -6.76
C ARG A 49 -1.07 -9.21 -7.39
N ARG A 50 -0.97 -10.41 -6.82
CA ARG A 50 -1.71 -11.58 -7.31
C ARG A 50 -2.86 -11.92 -6.36
N PRO A 51 -4.08 -12.17 -6.87
CA PRO A 51 -5.13 -12.70 -6.02
C PRO A 51 -4.74 -14.11 -5.54
N ALA A 52 -5.07 -14.44 -4.30
CA ALA A 52 -4.86 -15.77 -3.73
C ALA A 52 -5.87 -16.06 -2.63
N LYS A 53 -5.94 -17.33 -2.23
CA LYS A 53 -6.52 -17.76 -0.96
C LYS A 53 -5.43 -17.90 0.11
N VAL A 54 -5.81 -17.91 1.39
CA VAL A 54 -4.85 -18.00 2.49
C VAL A 54 -3.96 -19.25 2.40
N ALA A 55 -4.52 -20.40 2.00
CA ALA A 55 -3.74 -21.62 1.83
C ALA A 55 -2.71 -21.58 0.69
N GLU A 56 -2.84 -20.63 -0.24
CA GLU A 56 -2.00 -20.48 -1.44
C GLU A 56 -0.98 -19.34 -1.30
N LEU A 57 -0.84 -18.79 -0.10
CA LEU A 57 0.07 -17.67 0.14
C LEU A 57 1.53 -18.10 0.00
N VAL A 58 2.28 -17.28 -0.73
CA VAL A 58 3.70 -17.46 -1.00
C VAL A 58 4.49 -16.39 -0.26
N GLU A 59 5.33 -16.81 0.67
CA GLU A 59 6.18 -15.93 1.46
C GLU A 59 7.08 -15.06 0.55
N GLY A 60 7.15 -13.77 0.85
CA GLY A 60 7.92 -12.79 0.09
C GLY A 60 7.17 -12.17 -1.09
N GLU A 61 6.09 -12.78 -1.58
CA GLU A 61 5.25 -12.20 -2.62
C GLU A 61 4.26 -11.18 -2.06
N VAL A 62 3.78 -10.31 -2.94
CA VAL A 62 2.69 -9.39 -2.60
C VAL A 62 1.40 -9.93 -3.19
N GLN A 63 0.46 -10.28 -2.32
CA GLN A 63 -0.77 -10.96 -2.70
C GLN A 63 -1.99 -10.23 -2.14
N THR A 64 -3.12 -10.40 -2.84
CA THR A 64 -4.41 -9.81 -2.50
C THR A 64 -5.38 -10.92 -2.11
N LEU A 65 -6.03 -10.76 -0.97
CA LEU A 65 -6.96 -11.71 -0.37
C LEU A 65 -8.31 -11.03 -0.14
N ILE A 66 -9.38 -11.82 -0.13
CA ILE A 66 -10.66 -11.43 0.47
C ILE A 66 -10.80 -12.25 1.74
N VAL A 67 -10.85 -11.58 2.89
CA VAL A 67 -10.88 -12.22 4.22
C VAL A 67 -11.96 -11.60 5.09
N THR A 68 -12.43 -12.38 6.06
CA THR A 68 -13.30 -11.93 7.14
C THR A 68 -12.46 -11.62 8.38
N ILE A 69 -12.72 -10.50 9.04
CA ILE A 69 -12.05 -10.16 10.30
C ILE A 69 -12.60 -11.04 11.44
N GLU A 70 -11.73 -11.82 12.06
CA GLU A 70 -12.11 -12.76 13.13
C GLU A 70 -11.97 -12.15 14.53
N SER A 71 -10.87 -11.44 14.77
CA SER A 71 -10.63 -10.81 16.07
C SER A 71 -9.55 -9.74 16.02
N HIS A 72 -9.63 -8.80 16.97
CA HIS A 72 -8.59 -7.83 17.25
C HIS A 72 -7.83 -8.22 18.52
N GLN A 73 -6.51 -8.25 18.42
CA GLN A 73 -5.62 -8.56 19.53
C GLN A 73 -4.83 -7.29 19.88
N LYS A 74 -5.18 -6.72 21.04
CA LYS A 74 -4.52 -5.53 21.55
C LYS A 74 -3.10 -5.88 22.01
N PRO A 75 -2.10 -5.01 21.75
CA PRO A 75 -0.75 -5.29 22.19
C PRO A 75 -0.67 -5.29 23.72
N ALA A 76 -0.02 -6.30 24.28
CA ALA A 76 0.19 -6.41 25.74
C ALA A 76 1.18 -5.37 26.29
N ARG A 77 2.01 -4.77 25.42
CA ARG A 77 3.02 -3.75 25.75
C ARG A 77 3.11 -2.72 24.61
N PRO A 78 3.50 -1.46 24.89
CA PRO A 78 3.50 -0.38 23.89
C PRO A 78 4.29 -0.64 22.60
N ASN A 79 5.35 -1.47 22.67
CA ASN A 79 6.22 -1.76 21.53
C ASN A 79 5.77 -2.96 20.69
N LEU A 80 4.69 -3.64 21.07
CA LEU A 80 4.14 -4.76 20.32
C LEU A 80 3.11 -4.27 19.29
N PRO A 81 2.97 -4.97 18.15
CA PRO A 81 1.98 -4.60 17.15
C PRO A 81 0.56 -4.89 17.65
N TRP A 82 -0.38 -4.08 17.17
CA TRP A 82 -1.78 -4.48 17.14
C TRP A 82 -1.95 -5.56 16.07
N LYS A 83 -2.56 -6.68 16.42
CA LYS A 83 -2.79 -7.78 15.48
C LYS A 83 -4.28 -7.91 15.17
N ILE A 84 -4.60 -8.13 13.91
CA ILE A 84 -5.95 -8.52 13.46
C ILE A 84 -5.84 -9.94 12.92
N LEU A 85 -6.58 -10.87 13.50
CA LEU A 85 -6.74 -12.18 12.92
C LEU A 85 -7.83 -12.09 11.86
N ALA A 86 -7.53 -12.55 10.66
CA ALA A 86 -8.49 -12.64 9.57
C ALA A 86 -8.43 -14.03 8.94
N ALA A 87 -9.50 -14.43 8.28
CA ALA A 87 -9.62 -15.76 7.69
C ALA A 87 -10.39 -15.72 6.38
N ASP A 88 -10.10 -16.69 5.52
CA ASP A 88 -11.04 -17.12 4.47
C ASP A 88 -11.45 -18.59 4.73
N ASP A 89 -12.09 -19.20 3.75
CA ASP A 89 -12.50 -20.61 3.77
C ASP A 89 -11.32 -21.61 3.76
N THR A 90 -10.10 -21.16 3.53
CA THR A 90 -8.90 -21.99 3.39
C THR A 90 -7.93 -21.88 4.56
N GLY A 91 -7.99 -20.80 5.36
CA GLY A 91 -7.14 -20.67 6.53
C GLY A 91 -7.16 -19.29 7.18
N PHE A 92 -6.19 -19.09 8.09
CA PHE A 92 -6.03 -17.86 8.87
C PHE A 92 -4.76 -17.09 8.48
N ILE A 93 -4.85 -15.76 8.52
CA ILE A 93 -3.72 -14.84 8.36
C ILE A 93 -3.74 -13.77 9.46
N THR A 94 -2.56 -13.36 9.90
CA THR A 94 -2.41 -12.24 10.84
C THR A 94 -2.07 -10.95 10.11
N LEU A 95 -2.83 -9.88 10.33
CA LEU A 95 -2.46 -8.53 9.89
C LEU A 95 -1.84 -7.77 11.06
N ALA A 96 -0.60 -7.33 10.92
CA ALA A 96 0.17 -6.70 12.00
C ALA A 96 0.37 -5.20 11.74
N PHE A 97 0.01 -4.37 12.73
CA PHE A 97 0.14 -2.92 12.67
C PHE A 97 0.99 -2.41 13.82
N PHE A 98 2.17 -1.89 13.50
CA PHE A 98 3.07 -1.24 14.44
C PHE A 98 2.77 0.26 14.55
N LYS A 99 3.02 0.86 15.71
CA LYS A 99 2.99 2.32 15.93
C LYS A 99 1.73 3.03 15.37
N GLY A 100 0.55 2.41 15.47
CA GLY A 100 -0.72 2.95 14.97
C GLY A 100 -1.82 3.01 16.04
N HIS A 101 -2.86 3.81 15.78
CA HIS A 101 -4.03 3.92 16.64
C HIS A 101 -4.95 2.70 16.49
N GLY A 102 -4.59 1.56 17.10
CA GLY A 102 -5.35 0.31 17.06
C GLY A 102 -6.87 0.42 17.26
N PRO A 103 -7.38 1.25 18.19
CA PRO A 103 -8.84 1.45 18.34
C PRO A 103 -9.54 1.99 17.09
N HIS A 104 -8.84 2.74 16.23
CA HIS A 104 -9.40 3.22 14.97
C HIS A 104 -9.53 2.08 13.95
N LEU A 105 -8.52 1.20 13.88
CA LEU A 105 -8.55 0.01 13.03
C LEU A 105 -9.72 -0.90 13.38
N GLU A 106 -9.98 -1.11 14.67
CA GLU A 106 -11.13 -1.90 15.16
C GLU A 106 -12.48 -1.28 14.78
N ARG A 107 -12.61 0.05 14.83
CA ARG A 107 -13.85 0.72 14.39
C ARG A 107 -14.07 0.63 12.88
N GLN A 108 -13.01 0.74 12.08
CA GLN A 108 -13.10 0.68 10.62
C GLN A 108 -13.24 -0.76 10.09
N ASN A 109 -12.69 -1.73 10.81
CA ASN A 109 -12.63 -3.13 10.41
C ASN A 109 -13.16 -4.02 11.54
N PRO A 110 -14.45 -3.90 11.91
CA PRO A 110 -14.99 -4.66 13.03
C PRO A 110 -14.99 -6.17 12.73
N LYS A 111 -15.03 -6.98 13.80
CA LYS A 111 -15.22 -8.43 13.69
C LYS A 111 -16.43 -8.77 12.80
N GLY A 112 -16.26 -9.75 11.93
CA GLY A 112 -17.25 -10.19 10.94
C GLY A 112 -17.25 -9.38 9.64
N ALA A 113 -16.50 -8.28 9.56
CA ALA A 113 -16.39 -7.51 8.33
C ALA A 113 -15.57 -8.27 7.27
N ALA A 114 -16.11 -8.38 6.06
CA ALA A 114 -15.34 -8.80 4.90
C ALA A 114 -14.47 -7.63 4.40
N ARG A 115 -13.21 -7.93 4.10
CA ARG A 115 -12.23 -6.96 3.65
C ARG A 115 -11.37 -7.53 2.53
N VAL A 116 -11.05 -6.68 1.56
CA VAL A 116 -9.94 -6.95 0.64
C VAL A 116 -8.66 -6.47 1.31
N VAL A 117 -7.66 -7.35 1.34
CA VAL A 117 -6.36 -7.08 1.94
C VAL A 117 -5.30 -7.33 0.90
N SER A 118 -4.38 -6.39 0.71
CA SER A 118 -3.23 -6.60 -0.15
C SER A 118 -1.97 -6.17 0.56
N GLY A 119 -0.97 -7.04 0.59
CA GLY A 119 0.26 -6.78 1.31
C GLY A 119 1.30 -7.85 1.06
N LYS A 120 2.53 -7.55 1.45
CA LYS A 120 3.62 -8.50 1.39
C LYS A 120 3.38 -9.62 2.40
N VAL A 121 3.40 -10.86 1.93
CA VAL A 121 3.28 -12.04 2.77
C VAL A 121 4.63 -12.26 3.45
N GLU A 122 4.59 -12.35 4.77
CA GLU A 122 5.75 -12.60 5.60
C GLU A 122 5.43 -13.72 6.58
N ARG A 123 6.46 -14.37 7.11
CA ARG A 123 6.31 -15.29 8.23
C ARG A 123 6.62 -14.56 9.54
N ASP A 124 5.72 -14.66 10.52
CA ASP A 124 6.02 -14.19 11.88
C ASP A 124 7.18 -15.06 12.42
N ARG A 125 8.32 -14.42 12.70
CA ARG A 125 9.54 -15.10 13.14
C ARG A 125 9.37 -15.81 14.49
N TYR A 126 8.38 -15.45 15.28
CA TYR A 126 8.13 -16.01 16.61
C TYR A 126 7.01 -17.03 16.59
N ALA A 127 5.91 -16.73 15.90
CA ALA A 127 4.73 -17.59 15.88
C ALA A 127 4.71 -18.60 14.73
N MET A 128 5.64 -18.51 13.77
CA MET A 128 5.74 -19.37 12.58
C MET A 128 4.48 -19.39 11.69
N VAL A 129 3.58 -18.43 11.87
CA VAL A 129 2.36 -18.23 11.07
C VAL A 129 2.59 -17.20 9.98
N LEU A 130 1.79 -17.26 8.90
CA LEU A 130 1.79 -16.23 7.87
C LEU A 130 1.14 -14.94 8.37
N GLN A 131 1.71 -13.82 7.96
CA GLN A 131 1.24 -12.49 8.29
C GLN A 131 1.44 -11.50 7.15
N MET A 132 0.74 -10.38 7.23
CA MET A 132 1.04 -9.16 6.47
C MET A 132 1.29 -8.02 7.47
N ALA A 133 2.53 -7.55 7.55
CA ALA A 133 2.87 -6.37 8.33
C ALA A 133 2.53 -5.12 7.51
N HIS A 134 1.70 -4.23 8.07
CA HIS A 134 1.22 -3.02 7.39
C HIS A 134 0.79 -3.28 5.94
N PRO A 135 -0.28 -4.06 5.71
CA PRO A 135 -0.76 -4.29 4.35
C PRO A 135 -1.00 -2.95 3.64
N ASP A 136 -0.55 -2.86 2.38
CA ASP A 136 -0.68 -1.68 1.52
C ASP A 136 -2.16 -1.26 1.39
N TYR A 137 -3.06 -2.25 1.36
CA TYR A 137 -4.50 -2.04 1.27
C TYR A 137 -5.24 -2.89 2.31
N LEU A 138 -6.22 -2.26 2.96
CA LEU A 138 -7.25 -2.89 3.79
C LEU A 138 -8.55 -2.13 3.55
N LEU A 139 -9.35 -2.61 2.59
CA LEU A 139 -10.54 -1.90 2.09
C LEU A 139 -11.80 -2.78 2.22
N PRO A 140 -13.00 -2.18 2.18
CA PRO A 140 -14.24 -2.91 1.93
C PRO A 140 -14.17 -3.71 0.62
N VAL A 141 -14.85 -4.85 0.55
CA VAL A 141 -14.81 -5.75 -0.63
C VAL A 141 -15.37 -5.06 -1.88
N GLU A 142 -16.31 -4.14 -1.69
CA GLU A 142 -16.93 -3.33 -2.75
C GLU A 142 -15.91 -2.44 -3.46
N MET A 143 -14.81 -2.11 -2.78
CA MET A 143 -13.69 -1.30 -3.29
C MET A 143 -12.52 -2.16 -3.79
N ALA A 144 -12.70 -3.47 -3.98
CA ALA A 144 -11.62 -4.35 -4.46
C ALA A 144 -11.02 -3.92 -5.80
N ALA A 145 -11.79 -3.22 -6.65
CA ALA A 145 -11.30 -2.67 -7.91
C ALA A 145 -10.26 -1.55 -7.74
N GLU A 146 -10.16 -0.94 -6.55
CA GLU A 146 -9.17 0.10 -6.25
C GLU A 146 -7.78 -0.48 -5.96
N VAL A 147 -7.69 -1.78 -5.66
CA VAL A 147 -6.39 -2.45 -5.48
C VAL A 147 -5.80 -2.73 -6.88
N PRO A 148 -4.74 -2.02 -7.29
CA PRO A 148 -4.17 -2.20 -8.61
C PRO A 148 -3.54 -3.59 -8.72
N LYS A 149 -3.62 -4.25 -9.89
CA LYS A 149 -2.90 -5.52 -10.12
C LYS A 149 -1.39 -5.29 -10.27
N ILE A 150 -1.02 -4.14 -10.80
CA ILE A 150 0.35 -3.73 -11.09
C ILE A 150 0.47 -2.27 -10.65
N GLU A 151 1.45 -1.97 -9.82
CA GLU A 151 1.69 -0.62 -9.30
C GLU A 151 3.15 -0.23 -9.50
N ALA A 152 3.35 0.96 -10.07
CA ALA A 152 4.67 1.52 -10.31
C ALA A 152 5.16 2.25 -9.07
N ILE A 153 6.35 1.90 -8.59
CA ILE A 153 7.00 2.59 -7.48
C ILE A 153 8.03 3.54 -8.06
N TYR A 154 7.85 4.82 -7.79
CA TYR A 154 8.79 5.87 -8.19
C TYR A 154 9.85 6.10 -7.11
N PRO A 155 11.02 6.65 -7.45
CA PRO A 155 12.05 6.98 -6.46
C PRO A 155 11.50 7.97 -5.43
N ALA A 156 11.82 7.73 -4.16
CA ALA A 156 11.42 8.60 -3.06
C ALA A 156 12.55 9.56 -2.68
N THR A 157 12.18 10.74 -2.20
CA THR A 157 13.10 11.70 -1.58
C THR A 157 12.84 11.77 -0.08
N ALA A 158 13.84 12.10 0.74
CA ALA A 158 13.60 12.42 2.14
C ALA A 158 12.82 13.75 2.26
N GLY A 159 11.52 13.71 2.56
CA GLY A 159 10.66 14.91 2.62
C GLY A 159 9.28 14.70 3.24
#